data_AF-A0A7C4U8H3-F1
#
_entry.id   AF-A0A7C4U8H3-F1
#
_cell.length_a   1.000
_cell.length_b   1.000
_cell.length_c   1.000
_cell.angle_alpha   90.00
_cell.angle_beta   90.00
_cell.angle_gamma   90.00
#
_symmetry.space_group_name_H-M   'P 1'
#
loop_
_entity.id
_entity.type
_entity.pdbx_description
1 polymer ?
#
loop_
_entity_poly.entity_id
_entity_poly.type
_entity_poly.pdbx_seq_one_letter_code
_entity_poly.pdbx_strand_id
1 'polypeptide(L)'
;MKSFDVPIIYRSPLISAVKKKRKEMDKMKKDFSPTLLDFGPLQIYLARHFGFCYGVENAIEIAFRTVEENPGKRIFLLSEMIHNPQVNADLIAHGIEFLQDTHGKQLIPFDQITAEDIVLIPAFGTT
;
A
#
# COMPACT_ATOMS: atom_id res chain seq x y z
N MET A 1 3.99 -8.63 16.72
CA MET A 1 4.25 -8.27 15.30
C MET A 1 3.47 -7.00 15.04
N LYS A 2 4.09 -6.00 14.40
CA LYS A 2 3.44 -4.72 14.08
C LYS A 2 2.15 -4.97 13.27
N SER A 3 1.09 -4.26 13.62
CA SER A 3 -0.13 -4.15 12.82
C SER A 3 -0.14 -2.79 12.15
N PHE A 4 -0.65 -2.73 10.93
CA PHE A 4 -0.78 -1.50 10.15
C PHE A 4 -2.25 -1.12 10.02
N ASP A 5 -2.52 0.17 10.10
CA ASP A 5 -3.83 0.74 9.80
C ASP A 5 -3.97 1.07 8.31
N VAL A 6 -4.04 0.01 7.50
CA VAL A 6 -4.31 0.10 6.06
C VAL A 6 -5.82 0.18 5.83
N PRO A 7 -6.30 1.10 4.96
CA PRO A 7 -7.72 1.28 4.67
C PRO A 7 -8.47 -0.03 4.41
N ILE A 8 -9.66 -0.15 5.01
CA ILE A 8 -10.46 -1.38 4.96
C ILE A 8 -10.87 -1.74 3.52
N ILE A 9 -10.95 -0.75 2.62
CA ILE A 9 -11.26 -0.94 1.20
C ILE A 9 -10.28 -1.89 0.49
N TYR A 10 -9.05 -2.04 0.99
CA TYR A 10 -8.06 -2.97 0.45
C TYR A 10 -8.17 -4.39 1.03
N ARG A 11 -9.07 -4.63 1.98
CA ARG A 11 -9.20 -5.92 2.68
C ARG A 11 -10.34 -6.75 2.10
N SER A 12 -10.03 -8.00 1.75
CA SER A 12 -11.03 -8.99 1.37
C SER A 12 -11.39 -9.90 2.57
N PRO A 13 -12.68 -10.07 2.91
CA PRO A 13 -13.10 -10.98 3.99
C PRO A 13 -12.65 -12.43 3.77
N LEU A 14 -12.75 -12.92 2.53
CA LEU A 14 -12.33 -14.26 2.15
C LEU A 14 -10.82 -14.45 2.35
N ILE A 15 -10.02 -13.52 1.84
CA ILE A 15 -8.56 -13.58 1.95
C ILE A 15 -8.11 -13.49 3.41
N SER A 16 -8.76 -12.64 4.20
CA SER A 16 -8.52 -12.52 5.65
C SER A 16 -8.82 -13.82 6.38
N ALA A 17 -9.94 -14.49 6.07
CA ALA A 17 -10.29 -15.79 6.66
C ALA A 17 -9.27 -16.87 6.29
N VAL A 18 -8.88 -16.94 5.01
CA VAL A 18 -7.85 -17.87 4.53
C VAL A 18 -6.52 -17.63 5.26
N LYS A 19 -6.03 -16.38 5.30
CA LYS A 19 -4.77 -16.01 5.97
C LYS A 19 -4.82 -16.32 7.48
N LYS A 20 -5.96 -16.09 8.15
CA LYS A 20 -6.16 -16.42 9.57
C LYS A 20 -6.02 -17.92 9.82
N LYS A 21 -6.78 -18.75 9.12
CA LYS A 21 -6.71 -20.22 9.22
C LYS A 21 -5.27 -20.72 8.98
N ARG A 22 -4.64 -20.19 7.93
CA ARG A 22 -3.26 -20.50 7.54
C ARG A 22 -2.20 -20.08 8.57
N LYS A 23 -2.47 -19.05 9.39
CA LYS A 23 -1.60 -18.59 10.49
C LYS A 23 -1.80 -19.42 11.76
N GLU A 24 -3.03 -19.87 12.03
CA GLU A 24 -3.36 -20.76 13.14
C GLU A 24 -2.72 -22.14 12.97
N MET A 25 -2.73 -22.67 11.73
CA MET A 25 -2.10 -23.96 11.40
C MET A 25 -0.57 -23.90 11.37
N ASP A 26 0.00 -22.82 10.83
CA ASP A 26 1.44 -22.64 10.71
C ASP A 26 1.81 -21.17 10.91
N LYS A 27 2.08 -20.81 12.17
CA LYS A 27 2.40 -19.44 12.60
C LYS A 27 3.73 -18.95 12.03
N MET A 28 4.71 -19.84 11.85
CA MET A 28 6.07 -19.51 11.42
C MET A 28 6.21 -19.49 9.90
N LYS A 29 5.14 -19.78 9.15
CA LYS A 29 5.13 -19.78 7.69
C LYS A 29 6.19 -20.69 7.07
N LYS A 30 6.42 -21.85 7.69
CA LYS A 30 7.35 -22.88 7.21
C LYS A 30 6.74 -23.75 6.11
N ASP A 31 5.42 -23.88 6.11
CA ASP A 31 4.70 -24.54 5.03
C ASP A 31 4.45 -23.54 3.88
N PHE A 32 5.16 -23.74 2.78
CA PHE A 32 5.08 -22.93 1.57
C PHE A 32 4.00 -23.38 0.58
N SER A 33 3.29 -24.49 0.88
CA SER A 33 2.23 -24.98 0.00
C SER A 33 1.12 -23.94 -0.19
N PRO A 34 0.51 -23.88 -1.40
CA PRO A 34 -0.65 -23.04 -1.63
C PRO A 34 -1.86 -23.55 -0.83
N THR A 35 -2.82 -22.66 -0.59
CA THR A 35 -4.13 -23.06 -0.09
C THR A 35 -5.00 -23.48 -1.27
N LEU A 36 -5.48 -24.72 -1.26
CA LEU A 36 -6.49 -25.18 -2.19
C LEU A 36 -7.88 -24.74 -1.69
N LEU A 37 -8.61 -24.02 -2.52
CA LEU A 37 -10.04 -23.81 -2.41
C LEU A 37 -10.71 -24.72 -3.44
N ASP A 38 -11.33 -25.80 -2.97
CA ASP A 38 -11.95 -26.82 -3.81
C ASP A 38 -13.46 -26.60 -3.90
N PHE A 39 -13.94 -26.35 -5.11
CA PHE A 39 -15.36 -26.18 -5.43
C PHE A 39 -15.89 -27.32 -6.33
N GLY A 40 -15.20 -28.46 -6.39
CA GLY A 40 -15.53 -29.59 -7.26
C GLY A 40 -14.87 -29.43 -8.64
N PRO A 41 -15.63 -29.10 -9.72
CA PRO A 41 -15.04 -28.91 -11.05
C PRO A 41 -14.10 -27.71 -11.16
N LEU A 42 -14.09 -26.81 -10.17
CA LEU A 42 -13.17 -25.67 -10.08
C LEU A 42 -12.30 -25.78 -8.84
N GLN A 43 -11.00 -25.71 -9.05
CA GLN A 43 -9.99 -25.70 -7.99
C GLN A 43 -9.16 -24.43 -8.11
N ILE A 44 -9.08 -23.66 -7.02
CA ILE A 44 -8.31 -22.43 -6.95
C ILE A 44 -7.16 -22.62 -5.97
N TYR A 45 -5.93 -22.42 -6.44
CA TYR A 45 -4.74 -22.45 -5.60
C TYR A 45 -4.30 -21.02 -5.28
N LEU A 46 -4.40 -20.65 -4.00
CA LEU A 46 -3.89 -19.39 -3.49
C LEU A 46 -2.47 -19.58 -2.96
N ALA A 47 -1.50 -18.82 -3.49
CA ALA A 47 -0.12 -18.86 -3.03
C ALA A 47 -0.03 -18.65 -1.50
N ARG A 48 0.99 -19.22 -0.85
CA ARG A 48 1.22 -19.01 0.59
C ARG A 48 1.48 -17.54 0.93
N HIS A 49 2.23 -16.86 0.08
CA HIS A 49 2.65 -15.48 0.25
C HIS A 49 2.09 -14.63 -0.89
N PHE A 50 1.19 -13.71 -0.57
CA PHE A 50 0.57 -12.81 -1.54
C PHE A 50 -0.06 -11.59 -0.85
N GLY A 51 -0.31 -10.55 -1.64
CA GLY A 51 -0.79 -9.25 -1.17
C GLY A 51 0.34 -8.34 -0.74
N PHE A 52 0.02 -7.28 0.01
CA PHE A 52 0.99 -6.30 0.44
C PHE A 52 2.07 -6.89 1.36
N CYS A 53 3.31 -6.48 1.09
CA CYS A 53 4.42 -6.74 1.99
C CYS A 53 4.44 -5.67 3.10
N TYR A 54 5.24 -5.91 4.12
CA TYR A 54 5.41 -4.98 5.25
C TYR A 54 5.73 -3.54 4.79
N GLY A 55 6.62 -3.38 3.81
CA GLY A 55 7.02 -2.06 3.31
C GLY A 55 5.87 -1.31 2.64
N VAL A 56 5.04 -2.02 1.88
CA VAL A 56 3.86 -1.45 1.23
C VAL A 56 2.79 -1.07 2.26
N GLU A 57 2.49 -1.94 3.22
CA GLU A 57 1.53 -1.63 4.29
C GLU A 57 1.98 -0.41 5.12
N ASN A 58 3.28 -0.33 5.43
CA ASN A 58 3.86 0.79 6.15
C ASN A 58 3.79 2.10 5.35
N ALA A 59 4.09 2.07 4.06
CA ALA A 59 4.04 3.25 3.19
C ALA A 59 2.60 3.79 3.06
N ILE A 60 1.63 2.90 2.84
CA ILE A 60 0.21 3.26 2.78
C ILE A 60 -0.22 3.90 4.11
N GLU A 61 0.07 3.27 5.25
CA GLU A 61 -0.28 3.81 6.57
C GLU A 61 0.30 5.22 6.79
N ILE A 62 1.58 5.43 6.45
CA ILE A 62 2.23 6.74 6.56
C ILE A 62 1.52 7.79 5.70
N ALA A 63 1.20 7.47 4.44
CA ALA A 63 0.59 8.44 3.54
C ALA A 63 -0.81 8.87 4.00
N PHE A 64 -1.67 7.90 4.34
CA PHE A 64 -3.02 8.20 4.81
C PHE A 64 -3.02 8.93 6.16
N ARG A 65 -2.17 8.52 7.11
CA ARG A 65 -2.02 9.24 8.39
C ARG A 65 -1.49 10.65 8.20
N THR A 66 -0.57 10.86 7.25
CA THR A 66 -0.04 12.20 6.96
C THR A 66 -1.18 13.13 6.53
N VAL A 67 -2.09 12.65 5.69
CA VAL A 67 -3.29 13.41 5.28
C VAL A 67 -4.20 13.70 6.46
N GLU A 68 -4.52 12.69 7.27
CA GLU A 68 -5.43 12.82 8.41
C GLU A 68 -4.88 13.76 9.50
N GLU A 69 -3.60 13.66 9.82
CA GLU A 69 -2.96 14.40 10.91
C GLU A 69 -2.58 15.85 10.51
N ASN A 70 -2.63 16.21 9.23
CA ASN A 70 -2.23 17.54 8.74
C ASN A 70 -3.33 18.23 7.92
N PRO A 71 -4.51 18.51 8.51
CA PRO A 71 -5.60 19.13 7.80
C PRO A 71 -5.21 20.51 7.25
N GLY A 72 -5.53 20.75 5.98
CA GLY A 72 -5.27 22.03 5.30
C GLY A 72 -3.84 22.24 4.80
N LYS A 73 -2.92 21.30 5.05
CA LYS A 73 -1.58 21.34 4.44
C LYS A 73 -1.59 20.72 3.04
N ARG A 74 -0.75 21.25 2.15
CA ARG A 74 -0.47 20.58 0.87
C ARG A 74 0.50 19.43 1.13
N ILE A 75 0.13 18.25 0.63
CA ILE A 75 0.90 17.03 0.80
C ILE A 75 1.27 16.53 -0.58
N PHE A 76 2.55 16.34 -0.78
CA PHE A 76 3.12 15.86 -2.02
C PHE A 76 3.73 14.48 -1.82
N LEU A 77 3.65 13.66 -2.85
CA LEU A 77 4.49 12.48 -3.02
C LEU A 77 5.49 12.77 -4.12
N LEU A 78 6.77 12.42 -3.90
CA LEU A 78 7.80 12.66 -4.90
C LEU A 78 7.44 11.99 -6.23
N SER A 79 7.02 10.73 -6.21
CA SER A 79 6.51 9.99 -7.37
C SER A 79 5.42 9.03 -6.89
N GLU A 80 4.96 8.10 -7.74
CA GLU A 80 4.05 7.04 -7.32
C GLU A 80 4.50 6.41 -6.00
N MET A 81 3.58 6.19 -5.05
CA MET A 81 3.97 5.60 -3.77
C MET A 81 4.43 4.15 -3.96
N ILE A 82 3.69 3.43 -4.80
CA ILE A 82 3.90 2.06 -5.25
C ILE A 82 3.38 1.93 -6.68
N HIS A 83 3.84 0.94 -7.45
CA HIS A 83 3.31 0.64 -8.79
C HIS A 83 1.95 -0.08 -8.73
N ASN A 84 0.97 0.58 -8.10
CA ASN A 84 -0.42 0.15 -8.05
C ASN A 84 -1.32 1.35 -8.40
N PRO A 85 -1.87 1.39 -9.62
CA PRO A 85 -2.67 2.53 -10.08
C PRO A 85 -3.87 2.85 -9.19
N GLN A 86 -4.50 1.83 -8.62
CA GLN A 86 -5.66 2.02 -7.74
C GLN A 86 -5.24 2.74 -6.44
N VAL A 87 -4.16 2.28 -5.80
CA VAL A 87 -3.67 2.93 -4.56
C VAL A 87 -3.23 4.36 -4.83
N ASN A 88 -2.56 4.63 -5.95
CA ASN A 88 -2.16 6.00 -6.31
C ASN A 88 -3.38 6.89 -6.60
N ALA A 89 -4.41 6.38 -7.26
CA ALA A 89 -5.66 7.11 -7.49
C ALA A 89 -6.38 7.42 -6.17
N ASP A 90 -6.41 6.48 -5.23
CA ASP A 90 -7.00 6.68 -3.91
C ASP A 90 -6.25 7.78 -3.14
N LEU A 91 -4.91 7.83 -3.20
CA LEU A 91 -4.13 8.90 -2.58
C LEU A 91 -4.41 10.28 -3.20
N ILE A 92 -4.53 10.36 -4.53
CA ILE A 92 -4.92 11.60 -5.22
C ILE A 92 -6.31 12.05 -4.77
N ALA A 93 -7.26 11.12 -4.66
CA ALA A 93 -8.61 11.42 -4.19
C ALA A 93 -8.64 11.95 -2.73
N HIS A 94 -7.61 11.65 -1.93
CA HIS A 94 -7.42 12.17 -0.58
C HIS A 94 -6.58 13.47 -0.54
N GLY A 95 -6.29 14.07 -1.69
CA GLY A 95 -5.65 15.39 -1.80
C GLY A 95 -4.13 15.35 -1.85
N ILE A 96 -3.51 14.18 -2.07
CA ILE A 96 -2.07 14.10 -2.31
C ILE A 96 -1.77 14.39 -3.78
N GLU A 97 -0.74 15.21 -4.04
CA GLU A 97 -0.28 15.52 -5.39
C GLU A 97 1.08 14.88 -5.68
N PHE A 98 1.33 14.46 -6.93
CA PHE A 98 2.61 13.88 -7.34
C PHE A 98 3.54 14.94 -7.95
N LEU A 99 4.77 15.03 -7.47
CA LEU A 99 5.75 16.01 -7.96
C LEU A 99 6.35 15.62 -9.32
N GLN A 100 6.57 14.33 -9.55
CA GLN A 100 7.09 13.80 -10.81
C GLN A 100 6.50 12.43 -11.16
N ASP A 101 6.56 12.06 -12.43
CA ASP A 101 6.21 10.71 -12.87
C ASP A 101 7.32 9.69 -12.54
N THR A 102 7.11 8.43 -12.90
CA THR A 102 8.08 7.35 -12.67
C THR A 102 9.34 7.43 -13.54
N HIS A 103 9.38 8.37 -14.49
CA HIS A 103 10.52 8.65 -15.36
C HIS A 103 11.30 9.91 -14.94
N GLY A 104 10.92 10.54 -13.83
CA GLY A 104 11.57 11.73 -13.30
C GLY A 104 11.14 13.03 -13.99
N LYS A 105 10.10 12.99 -14.83
CA LYS A 105 9.54 14.21 -15.41
C LYS A 105 8.73 14.93 -14.33
N GLN A 106 9.11 16.17 -14.02
CA GLN A 106 8.35 17.00 -13.11
C GLN A 106 6.93 17.25 -13.66
N LEU A 107 5.95 16.94 -12.83
CA LEU A 107 4.54 17.28 -13.01
C LEU A 107 4.24 18.63 -12.34
N ILE A 108 4.86 18.85 -11.18
CA ILE A 108 4.83 20.10 -10.43
C ILE A 108 6.28 20.58 -10.25
N PRO A 109 6.62 21.80 -10.71
CA PRO A 109 7.93 22.40 -10.49
C PRO A 109 8.30 22.46 -9.01
N PHE A 110 9.52 22.04 -8.67
CA PHE A 110 9.96 21.95 -7.26
C PHE A 110 10.09 23.32 -6.58
N ASP A 111 10.21 24.41 -7.35
CA ASP A 111 10.23 25.78 -6.84
C ASP A 111 8.86 26.25 -6.29
N GLN A 112 7.78 25.51 -6.54
CA GLN A 112 6.46 25.74 -5.93
C GLN A 112 6.33 25.16 -4.51
N ILE A 113 7.30 24.35 -4.09
CA ILE A 113 7.37 23.75 -2.75
C ILE A 113 7.93 24.78 -1.78
N THR A 114 7.30 24.88 -0.62
CA THR A 114 7.62 25.80 0.46
C THR A 114 7.92 25.03 1.74
N ALA A 115 8.44 25.72 2.75
CA ALA A 115 8.71 25.13 4.06
C ALA A 115 7.45 24.64 4.81
N GLU A 116 6.26 25.05 4.38
CA GLU A 116 4.99 24.65 5.01
C GLU A 116 4.42 23.34 4.44
N ASP A 117 4.95 22.87 3.31
CA ASP A 117 4.47 21.68 2.62
C ASP A 117 5.08 20.40 3.19
N ILE A 118 4.37 19.29 3.02
CA ILE A 118 4.87 17.96 3.39
C ILE A 118 5.21 17.21 2.11
N VAL A 119 6.43 16.68 2.02
CA VAL A 119 6.84 15.82 0.91
C VAL A 119 7.13 14.42 1.43
N LEU A 120 6.40 13.44 0.91
CA LEU A 120 6.57 12.02 1.19
C LEU A 120 7.49 11.39 0.13
N ILE A 121 8.40 10.55 0.61
CA ILE A 121 9.29 9.76 -0.24
C ILE A 121 8.63 8.40 -0.52
N PRO A 122 8.64 7.90 -1.78
CA PRO A 122 8.08 6.61 -2.14
C PRO A 122 8.69 5.43 -1.38
N ALA A 123 7.98 4.31 -1.36
CA ALA A 123 8.44 3.09 -0.69
C ALA A 123 9.74 2.52 -1.27
N PHE A 124 10.08 2.88 -2.51
CA PHE A 124 11.31 2.47 -3.20
C PHE A 124 12.49 3.44 -2.99
N GLY A 125 12.30 4.51 -2.20
CA GLY A 125 13.35 5.49 -1.89
C GLY A 125 13.55 6.55 -2.98
N THR A 126 14.62 7.32 -2.82
CA THR A 126 15.10 8.34 -3.76
C THR A 126 16.62 8.44 -3.67
N THR A 127 17.26 9.01 -4.69
CA THR A 127 18.67 9.42 -4.69
C THR A 127 18.83 10.88 -4.33
#